data_AF-A0AAD7IRH2-F1
#
_entry.id   AF-A0AAD7IRH2-F1
#
_cell.length_a   1.000
_cell.length_b   1.000
_cell.length_c   1.000
_cell.angle_alpha   90.00
_cell.angle_beta   90.00
_cell.angle_gamma   90.00
#
_symmetry.space_group_name_H-M   'P 1'
#
loop_
_entity.id
_entity.type
_entity.pdbx_description
1 polymer ?
#
loop_
_entity_poly.entity_id
_entity_poly.type
_entity_poly.pdbx_seq_one_letter_code
_entity_poly.pdbx_strand_id
1 'polypeptide(L)'
;RDCRGFEITFPEKKTAHMSYPVGLHAEYTLPWGYQFIDGFFFLRANSCAKLVWGDETACEPCSALASHRILQGILERIHHGAHEKSRLVFHPIGNLIDLNRR
;
A
#
# COMPACT_ATOMS: atom_id res chain seq x y z
N ARG A 1 0.17 -2.18 22.86
CA ARG A 1 -0.87 -2.66 21.93
C ARG A 1 -0.19 -3.23 20.70
N ASP A 2 -0.84 -4.10 19.92
CA ASP A 2 -0.25 -4.60 18.68
C ASP A 2 -0.15 -3.50 17.62
N CYS A 3 1.01 -3.41 16.97
CA CYS A 3 1.26 -2.47 15.88
C CYS A 3 0.47 -2.92 14.63
N ARG A 4 -0.55 -2.15 14.25
CA ARG A 4 -1.32 -2.38 13.01
C ARG A 4 -0.56 -1.94 11.76
N GLY A 5 0.44 -1.10 11.91
CA GLY A 5 1.24 -0.59 10.79
C GLY A 5 0.67 0.68 10.19
N PHE A 6 1.23 1.11 9.07
CA PHE A 6 0.84 2.34 8.38
C PHE A 6 -0.43 2.12 7.55
N GLU A 7 -1.49 2.83 7.87
CA GLU A 7 -2.76 2.75 7.15
C GLU A 7 -2.68 3.44 5.80
N ILE A 8 -3.16 2.78 4.75
CA ILE A 8 -3.39 3.42 3.45
C ILE A 8 -4.87 3.75 3.33
N THR A 9 -5.16 5.03 3.10
CA THR A 9 -6.49 5.50 2.72
C THR A 9 -6.65 5.50 1.21
N PHE A 10 -7.84 5.15 0.74
CA PHE A 10 -8.18 5.11 -0.68
C PHE A 10 -9.26 6.15 -0.98
N PRO A 11 -9.21 6.81 -2.15
CA PRO A 11 -10.26 7.74 -2.57
C PRO A 11 -11.65 7.08 -2.63
N GLU A 12 -12.71 7.89 -2.59
CA GLU A 12 -14.07 7.39 -2.75
C GLU A 12 -14.21 6.52 -4.01
N LYS A 13 -14.99 5.45 -3.90
CA LYS A 13 -15.23 4.45 -4.97
C LYS A 13 -14.01 3.60 -5.36
N LYS A 14 -12.85 3.79 -4.71
CA LYS A 14 -11.69 2.91 -4.84
C LYS A 14 -11.59 1.99 -3.64
N THR A 15 -11.28 0.72 -3.88
CA THR A 15 -11.02 -0.27 -2.82
C THR A 15 -9.55 -0.63 -2.80
N ALA A 16 -9.06 -1.07 -1.63
CA ALA A 16 -7.67 -1.50 -1.49
C ALA A 16 -7.28 -2.59 -2.50
N HIS A 17 -8.15 -3.59 -2.67
CA HIS A 17 -7.95 -4.71 -3.60
C HIS A 17 -7.82 -4.28 -5.06
N MET A 18 -8.52 -3.21 -5.44
CA MET A 18 -8.55 -2.73 -6.82
C MET A 18 -7.50 -1.66 -7.11
N SER A 19 -6.86 -1.10 -6.07
CA SER A 19 -6.03 0.11 -6.18
C SER A 19 -4.59 -0.10 -5.73
N TYR A 20 -4.32 -1.00 -4.79
CA TYR A 20 -2.96 -1.30 -4.36
C TYR A 20 -2.28 -2.28 -5.35
N PRO A 21 -1.08 -1.95 -5.87
CA PRO A 21 -0.38 -2.79 -6.84
C PRO A 21 0.34 -3.97 -6.15
N VAL A 22 -0.43 -5.00 -5.78
CA VAL A 22 0.11 -6.20 -5.10
C VAL A 22 1.24 -6.89 -5.86
N GLY A 23 1.26 -6.78 -7.21
CA GLY A 23 2.30 -7.35 -8.07
C GLY A 23 3.71 -6.81 -7.79
N LEU A 24 3.86 -5.65 -7.16
CA LEU A 24 5.18 -5.13 -6.78
C LEU A 24 5.92 -6.06 -5.82
N HIS A 25 5.20 -6.77 -4.95
CA HIS A 25 5.80 -7.70 -3.99
C HIS A 25 6.39 -8.97 -4.63
N ALA A 26 6.02 -9.27 -5.88
CA ALA A 26 6.59 -10.39 -6.63
C ALA A 26 7.93 -10.03 -7.32
N GLU A 27 8.18 -8.75 -7.54
CA GLU A 27 9.29 -8.26 -8.40
C GLU A 27 10.32 -7.43 -7.64
N TYR A 28 9.90 -6.81 -6.54
CA TYR A 28 10.73 -5.94 -5.73
C TYR A 28 10.81 -6.46 -4.30
N THR A 29 12.01 -6.42 -3.72
CA THR A 29 12.19 -6.59 -2.28
C THR A 29 11.78 -5.31 -1.58
N LEU A 30 10.50 -5.23 -1.21
CA LEU A 30 9.95 -4.09 -0.49
C LEU A 30 10.24 -4.23 1.03
N PRO A 31 10.60 -3.14 1.72
CA PRO A 31 10.83 -3.17 3.17
C PRO A 31 9.55 -3.25 4.01
N TRP A 32 8.42 -3.61 3.40
CA TRP A 32 7.14 -3.82 4.07
C TRP A 32 6.37 -4.99 3.45
N GLY A 33 5.53 -5.62 4.27
CA GLY A 33 4.40 -6.43 3.82
C GLY A 33 3.10 -5.62 3.87
N TYR A 34 1.99 -6.27 3.53
CA TYR A 34 0.65 -5.69 3.62
C TYR A 34 -0.29 -6.61 4.41
N GLN A 35 -1.32 -6.02 5.00
CA GLN A 35 -2.38 -6.73 5.72
C GLN A 35 -3.71 -6.00 5.62
N PHE A 36 -4.80 -6.74 5.73
CA PHE A 36 -6.15 -6.22 5.72
C PHE A 36 -6.84 -6.60 7.03
N ILE A 37 -7.19 -5.61 7.84
CA ILE A 37 -7.73 -5.78 9.19
C ILE A 37 -9.00 -4.95 9.29
N ASP A 38 -10.12 -5.59 9.63
CA ASP A 38 -11.43 -4.94 9.86
C ASP A 38 -11.88 -3.99 8.73
N GLY A 39 -11.55 -4.32 7.47
CA GLY A 39 -11.90 -3.50 6.31
C GLY A 39 -10.87 -2.44 5.93
N PHE A 40 -9.80 -2.28 6.71
CA PHE A 40 -8.73 -1.31 6.48
C PHE A 40 -7.45 -1.99 5.98
N PHE A 41 -6.71 -1.31 5.11
CA PHE A 41 -5.48 -1.82 4.52
C PHE A 41 -4.28 -1.14 5.16
N PHE A 42 -3.35 -1.95 5.65
CA PHE A 42 -2.14 -1.46 6.32
C PHE A 42 -0.89 -2.03 5.67
N LEU A 43 0.17 -1.23 5.68
CA LEU A 43 1.52 -1.68 5.41
C LEU A 43 2.27 -1.89 6.72
N ARG A 44 2.97 -3.00 6.82
CA ARG A 44 3.76 -3.34 8.00
C ARG A 44 5.22 -3.46 7.60
N ALA A 45 6.08 -2.62 8.19
CA ALA A 45 7.51 -2.68 7.92
C ALA A 45 8.07 -4.06 8.30
N ASN A 46 9.05 -4.55 7.56
CA ASN A 46 9.71 -5.81 7.87
C ASN A 46 10.46 -5.73 9.22
N SER A 47 10.91 -4.53 9.59
CA SER A 47 11.52 -4.17 10.87
C SER A 47 10.51 -3.74 11.95
N CYS A 48 9.21 -4.02 11.76
CA CYS A 48 8.16 -3.65 12.71
C CYS A 48 8.48 -4.11 14.14
N ALA A 49 8.38 -3.18 15.10
CA ALA A 49 8.59 -3.45 16.53
C ALA A 49 7.50 -4.32 17.15
N LYS A 50 6.47 -4.69 16.38
CA LYS A 50 5.28 -5.49 16.75
C LYS A 50 4.35 -4.83 17.75
N LEU A 51 4.85 -3.97 18.62
CA LEU A 51 4.12 -3.27 19.66
C LEU A 51 4.22 -1.75 19.51
N VAL A 52 3.20 -1.07 19.99
CA VAL A 52 3.11 0.40 20.09
C VAL A 52 2.75 0.83 21.51
N TRP A 53 3.21 2.02 21.87
CA TRP A 53 3.09 2.63 23.19
C TRP A 53 2.11 3.80 23.13
N GLY A 54 1.44 4.10 24.25
CA GLY A 54 0.45 5.17 24.29
C GLY A 54 -0.65 4.95 23.24
N ASP A 55 -1.12 6.03 22.61
CA ASP A 55 -2.22 6.07 21.64
C ASP A 55 -1.82 5.90 20.17
N GLU A 56 -0.56 5.54 19.91
CA GLU A 56 -0.09 5.27 18.56
C GLU A 56 -0.74 4.03 17.95
N THR A 57 -0.94 4.07 16.64
CA THR A 57 -1.46 2.93 15.85
C THR A 57 -0.35 2.14 15.16
N ALA A 58 0.81 2.78 14.97
CA ALA A 58 1.97 2.25 14.26
C ALA A 58 3.27 2.59 15.00
N CYS A 59 4.21 1.64 15.04
CA CYS A 59 5.54 1.88 15.58
C CYS A 59 6.39 2.71 14.61
N GLU A 60 7.48 3.30 15.09
CA GLU A 60 8.36 4.18 14.30
C GLU A 60 8.76 3.59 12.93
N PRO A 61 9.21 2.32 12.81
CA PRO A 61 9.54 1.75 11.50
C PRO A 61 8.35 1.67 10.54
N CYS A 62 7.15 1.40 11.06
CA CYS A 62 5.94 1.38 10.24
C CYS A 62 5.53 2.79 9.83
N SER A 63 5.56 3.76 10.75
CA SER A 63 5.26 5.17 10.46
C SER A 63 6.24 5.77 9.45
N ALA A 64 7.52 5.37 9.51
CA ALA A 64 8.55 5.79 8.57
C ALA A 64 8.31 5.30 7.13
N LEU A 65 7.46 4.29 6.91
CA LEU A 65 7.09 3.88 5.55
C LEU A 65 6.46 5.03 4.76
N ALA A 66 5.77 5.95 5.44
CA ALA A 66 5.16 7.13 4.82
C ALA A 66 6.17 7.95 4.00
N SER A 67 7.45 8.00 4.37
CA SER A 67 8.47 8.74 3.62
C SER A 67 9.21 7.89 2.57
N HIS A 68 8.89 6.61 2.45
CA HIS A 68 9.56 5.72 1.50
C HIS A 68 9.18 6.07 0.05
N ARG A 69 10.19 6.37 -0.78
CA ARG A 69 10.00 6.88 -2.17
C ARG A 69 9.10 6.00 -3.04
N ILE A 70 9.25 4.68 -2.96
CA ILE A 70 8.38 3.75 -3.73
C ILE A 70 6.93 3.85 -3.24
N LEU A 71 6.70 3.94 -1.92
CA LEU A 71 5.36 4.05 -1.39
C LEU A 71 4.70 5.37 -1.80
N GLN A 72 5.44 6.48 -1.73
CA GLN A 72 4.97 7.78 -2.20
C GLN A 72 4.48 7.71 -3.66
N GLY A 73 5.26 7.09 -4.55
CA GLY A 73 4.82 6.89 -5.95
C GLY A 73 3.60 5.98 -6.10
N ILE A 74 3.42 4.98 -5.22
CA ILE A 74 2.20 4.15 -5.19
C ILE A 74 0.99 4.99 -4.76
N LEU A 75 1.13 5.78 -3.69
CA LEU A 75 0.06 6.63 -3.14
C LEU A 75 -0.39 7.69 -4.15
N GLU A 76 0.55 8.32 -4.85
CA GLU A 76 0.25 9.25 -5.95
C GLU A 76 -0.55 8.56 -7.05
N ARG A 77 -0.18 7.34 -7.45
CA ARG A 77 -0.90 6.57 -8.49
C ARG A 77 -2.26 6.09 -8.04
N ILE A 78 -2.43 5.75 -6.77
CA ILE A 78 -3.75 5.44 -6.21
C ILE A 78 -4.68 6.65 -6.36
N HIS A 79 -4.17 7.86 -6.16
CA HIS A 79 -4.96 9.09 -6.28
C HIS A 79 -5.18 9.52 -7.73
N HIS A 80 -4.11 9.63 -8.52
CA HIS A 80 -4.12 10.25 -9.85
C HIS A 80 -4.20 9.26 -11.02
N GLY A 81 -4.12 7.95 -10.74
CA GLY A 81 -4.01 6.91 -11.74
C GLY A 81 -2.56 6.59 -12.12
N ALA A 82 -2.35 5.40 -12.70
CA ALA A 82 -1.05 5.02 -13.22
C ALA A 82 -0.86 5.59 -14.63
N HIS A 83 0.31 6.13 -14.91
CA HIS A 83 0.67 6.55 -16.27
C HIS A 83 0.71 5.33 -17.22
N GLU A 84 0.19 5.47 -18.44
CA GLU A 84 0.04 4.38 -19.43
C GLU A 84 1.34 3.58 -19.67
N LYS A 85 2.48 4.28 -19.73
CA LYS A 85 3.82 3.68 -19.95
C LYS A 85 4.45 3.04 -18.71
N SER A 86 3.74 2.95 -17.60
CA SER A 86 4.29 2.36 -16.36
C SER A 86 4.37 0.85 -16.50
N ARG A 87 5.41 0.23 -15.92
CA ARG A 87 5.53 -1.25 -15.89
C ARG A 87 4.26 -1.86 -15.30
N LEU A 88 3.80 -2.97 -15.87
CA LEU A 88 2.56 -3.67 -15.47
C LEU A 88 2.46 -3.98 -13.97
N VAL A 89 3.61 -4.19 -13.31
CA VAL A 89 3.68 -4.45 -11.87
C VAL A 89 3.22 -3.29 -10.99
N PHE A 90 3.18 -2.05 -11.54
CA PHE A 90 2.61 -0.88 -10.88
C PHE A 90 1.11 -0.68 -11.19
N HIS A 91 0.54 -1.48 -12.07
CA HIS A 91 -0.89 -1.41 -12.37
C HIS A 91 -1.64 -2.29 -11.38
N PRO A 92 -2.53 -1.71 -10.55
CA PRO A 92 -3.37 -2.51 -9.70
C PRO A 92 -4.40 -3.28 -10.52
N ILE A 93 -5.06 -4.26 -9.90
CA ILE A 93 -6.00 -5.17 -10.57
C ILE A 93 -7.13 -4.40 -11.29
N GLY A 94 -7.60 -3.27 -10.72
CA GLY A 94 -8.61 -2.44 -11.37
C GLY A 94 -8.19 -1.96 -12.76
N ASN A 95 -6.96 -1.49 -12.90
CA ASN A 95 -6.42 -1.06 -14.20
C ASN A 95 -6.39 -2.22 -15.22
N LEU A 96 -6.01 -3.42 -14.78
CA LEU A 96 -5.94 -4.58 -15.67
C LEU A 96 -7.32 -5.00 -16.18
N ILE A 97 -8.34 -4.95 -15.31
CA ILE A 97 -9.73 -5.21 -15.70
C ILE A 97 -10.22 -4.19 -16.71
N ASP A 98 -9.90 -2.90 -16.50
CA ASP A 98 -10.29 -1.83 -17.42
C ASP A 98 -9.61 -1.95 -18.78
N LEU A 99 -8.34 -2.38 -18.82
CA LEU A 99 -7.60 -2.65 -20.05
C LEU A 99 -8.23 -3.79 -20.87
N ASN A 100 -8.70 -4.86 -20.21
CA ASN A 100 -9.32 -6.01 -20.88
C ASN A 100 -10.77 -5.76 -21.37
N ARG A 101 -11.41 -4.68 -20.91
CA ARG A 101 -12.77 -4.29 -21.32
C ARG A 101 -12.79 -3.35 -22.54
N ARG A 102 -11.62 -2.93 -23.01
CA ARG A 102 -11.45 -2.16 -24.25
C ARG A 102 -11.27 -3.10 -25.43
#